data_AF-A0A966VBA4-F1
#
_entry.id   AF-A0A966VBA4-F1
#
_cell.length_a   1.000
_cell.length_b   1.000
_cell.length_c   1.000
_cell.angle_alpha   90.00
_cell.angle_beta   90.00
_cell.angle_gamma   90.00
#
_symmetry.space_group_name_H-M   'P 1'
#
loop_
_entity.id
_entity.type
_entity.pdbx_description
1 polymer ?
#
loop_
_entity_poly.entity_id
_entity_poly.type
_entity_poly.pdbx_seq_one_letter_code
_entity_poly.pdbx_strand_id
1 'polypeptide(L)'
;MPIDGNQVKASSIIVIAFAALVLIGAVTASIYGIPAPATHDEFSYLLGASTLLQGRFANPVPVNFEAFETFHVLMFPTYASKYPPGQSIFLALGAWIWDPVLGVWISSAIAVAACIWALKPDFDVEGLAVVACVATTLIGFSYWNNSYWGGSVAASGGALFLVPCAGH
;
A
#
# COMPACT_ATOMS: atom_id res chain seq x y z
N MET A 1 -11.87 -33.04 9.08
CA MET A 1 -12.84 -31.94 8.88
C MET A 1 -12.92 -31.69 7.39
N PRO A 2 -14.08 -31.86 6.73
CA PRO A 2 -14.20 -31.58 5.30
C PRO A 2 -13.91 -30.11 5.03
N ILE A 3 -13.09 -29.81 4.02
CA ILE A 3 -12.86 -28.42 3.59
C ILE A 3 -14.14 -27.93 2.92
N ASP A 4 -14.74 -26.86 3.44
CA ASP A 4 -15.90 -26.21 2.83
C ASP A 4 -15.51 -25.60 1.48
N GLY A 5 -16.15 -26.06 0.39
CA GLY A 5 -15.86 -25.61 -0.96
C GLY A 5 -16.06 -24.11 -1.18
N ASN A 6 -16.95 -23.46 -0.42
CA ASN A 6 -17.12 -22.00 -0.48
C ASN A 6 -15.96 -21.25 0.18
N GLN A 7 -15.36 -21.80 1.23
CA GLN A 7 -14.17 -21.20 1.85
C GLN A 7 -12.97 -21.23 0.89
N VAL A 8 -12.81 -22.33 0.14
CA VAL A 8 -11.76 -22.44 -0.88
C VAL A 8 -11.97 -21.38 -1.96
N LYS A 9 -13.19 -21.26 -2.49
CA LYS A 9 -13.50 -20.25 -3.52
C LYS A 9 -13.26 -18.83 -3.04
N ALA A 10 -13.69 -18.48 -1.84
CA ALA A 10 -13.46 -17.14 -1.27
C ALA A 10 -11.96 -16.84 -1.09
N SER A 11 -11.18 -17.83 -0.62
CA SER A 11 -9.73 -17.68 -0.49
C SER A 11 -9.05 -17.51 -1.85
N SER A 12 -9.49 -18.26 -2.88
CA SER A 12 -9.00 -18.11 -4.24
C SER A 12 -9.28 -16.71 -4.81
N ILE A 13 -10.45 -16.12 -4.54
CA ILE A 13 -10.79 -14.76 -4.98
C ILE A 13 -9.78 -13.75 -4.41
N ILE A 14 -9.44 -13.86 -3.13
CA ILE A 14 -8.43 -12.97 -2.50
C ILE A 14 -7.07 -13.11 -3.18
N VAL A 15 -6.61 -14.36 -3.40
CA VAL A 15 -5.31 -14.61 -4.05
C VAL A 15 -5.29 -14.09 -5.49
N ILE A 16 -6.38 -14.27 -6.24
CA ILE A 16 -6.51 -13.78 -7.62
C ILE A 16 -6.48 -12.25 -7.63
N ALA A 17 -7.25 -11.58 -6.76
CA ALA A 17 -7.28 -10.12 -6.67
C ALA A 17 -5.90 -9.54 -6.30
N PHE A 18 -5.21 -10.18 -5.35
CA PHE A 18 -3.86 -9.80 -4.95
C PHE A 18 -2.88 -9.89 -6.13
N ALA A 19 -2.85 -11.05 -6.81
CA ALA A 19 -1.97 -11.26 -7.96
C ALA A 19 -2.31 -10.30 -9.10
N ALA A 20 -3.60 -10.07 -9.37
CA ALA A 20 -4.06 -9.15 -10.41
C ALA A 20 -3.56 -7.73 -10.17
N LEU A 21 -3.61 -7.21 -8.93
CA LEU A 21 -3.14 -5.85 -8.64
C LEU A 21 -1.64 -5.68 -8.86
N VAL A 22 -0.84 -6.65 -8.40
CA VAL A 22 0.61 -6.64 -8.63
C VAL A 22 0.92 -6.73 -10.12
N LEU A 23 0.21 -7.59 -10.85
CA LEU A 23 0.38 -7.72 -12.30
C LEU A 23 -0.04 -6.47 -13.06
N ILE A 24 -1.14 -5.82 -12.70
CA ILE A 24 -1.57 -4.54 -13.31
C ILE A 24 -0.49 -3.47 -13.10
N GLY A 25 0.07 -3.37 -11.88
CA GLY A 25 1.16 -2.44 -11.59
C GLY A 25 2.40 -2.72 -12.43
N ALA A 26 2.85 -3.99 -12.46
CA ALA A 26 4.01 -4.42 -13.23
C ALA A 26 3.83 -4.20 -14.74
N VAL A 27 2.66 -4.54 -15.29
CA VAL A 27 2.34 -4.32 -16.71
C VAL A 27 2.31 -2.83 -17.03
N THR A 28 1.65 -2.02 -16.21
CA THR A 28 1.61 -0.56 -16.40
C THR A 28 3.02 0.03 -16.38
N ALA A 29 3.86 -0.35 -15.42
CA ALA A 29 5.25 0.10 -15.36
C ALA A 29 6.10 -0.39 -16.53
N SER A 30 5.82 -1.58 -17.08
CA SER A 30 6.53 -2.09 -18.27
C SER A 30 6.19 -1.31 -19.55
N ILE A 31 4.99 -0.73 -19.63
CA ILE A 31 4.51 0.03 -20.80
C ILE A 31 4.88 1.51 -20.69
N TYR A 32 4.67 2.11 -19.52
CA TYR A 32 4.79 3.57 -19.31
C TYR A 32 6.03 3.98 -18.52
N GLY A 33 6.80 3.02 -18.00
CA GLY A 33 7.91 3.25 -17.10
C GLY A 33 7.50 3.28 -15.62
N ILE A 34 8.50 3.15 -14.74
CA ILE A 34 8.30 3.31 -13.29
C ILE A 34 7.94 4.79 -13.01
N PRO A 35 6.90 5.07 -12.21
CA PRO A 35 6.50 6.44 -11.92
C PRO A 35 7.61 7.19 -11.19
N ALA A 36 7.85 8.43 -11.61
CA ALA A 36 8.67 9.37 -10.87
C ALA A 36 7.81 10.09 -9.81
N PRO A 37 8.37 10.43 -8.63
CA PRO A 37 7.64 11.18 -7.63
C PRO A 37 7.28 12.57 -8.17
N ALA A 38 5.99 12.91 -8.13
CA ALA A 38 5.49 14.16 -8.70
C ALA A 38 5.00 15.14 -7.64
N THR A 39 4.51 14.65 -6.51
CA THR A 39 3.98 15.48 -5.42
C THR A 39 4.94 15.54 -4.22
N HIS A 40 4.91 16.64 -3.47
CA HIS A 40 5.80 16.83 -2.31
C HIS A 40 5.65 15.73 -1.25
N ASP A 41 4.46 15.15 -1.12
CA ASP A 41 4.18 14.02 -0.22
C ASP A 41 5.01 12.78 -0.60
N GLU A 42 5.13 12.48 -1.89
CA GLU A 42 5.86 11.33 -2.39
C GLU A 42 7.35 11.39 -2.02
N PHE A 43 7.95 12.58 -2.14
CA PHE A 43 9.33 12.79 -1.69
C PHE A 43 9.48 12.57 -0.19
N SER A 44 8.50 12.99 0.61
CA SER A 44 8.51 12.74 2.05
C SER A 44 8.40 11.25 2.39
N TYR A 45 7.53 10.51 1.71
CA TYR A 45 7.42 9.06 1.90
C TYR A 45 8.70 8.32 1.50
N LEU A 46 9.33 8.71 0.38
CA LEU A 46 10.61 8.16 -0.08
C LEU A 46 11.76 8.53 0.86
N LEU A 47 11.77 9.73 1.44
CA LEU A 47 12.69 10.10 2.52
C LEU A 47 12.52 9.17 3.72
N GLY A 48 11.28 8.92 4.15
CA GLY A 48 11.00 7.95 5.23
C GLY A 48 11.52 6.55 4.88
N ALA A 49 11.30 6.09 3.65
CA ALA A 49 11.75 4.78 3.19
C ALA A 49 13.29 4.65 3.20
N SER A 50 14.00 5.65 2.66
CA SER A 50 15.47 5.68 2.68
C SER A 50 16.03 5.74 4.10
N THR A 51 15.35 6.41 5.03
CA THR A 51 15.72 6.47 6.45
C THR A 51 15.62 5.09 7.10
N LEU A 52 14.52 4.37 6.83
CA LEU A 52 14.32 3.00 7.32
C LEU A 52 15.33 2.02 6.73
N LEU A 53 15.66 2.14 5.44
CA LEU A 53 16.70 1.32 4.80
C LEU A 53 18.09 1.52 5.42
N GLN A 54 18.34 2.69 6.02
CA GLN A 54 19.56 2.97 6.78
C GLN A 54 19.48 2.46 8.24
N GLY A 55 18.41 1.75 8.61
CA GLY A 55 18.19 1.22 9.96
C GLY A 55 17.81 2.31 10.98
N ARG A 56 17.28 3.46 10.53
CA ARG A 56 16.94 4.61 11.39
C ARG A 56 15.45 4.90 11.33
N PHE A 57 14.94 5.55 12.39
CA PHE A 57 13.58 6.10 12.42
C PHE A 57 13.55 7.61 12.09
N ALA A 58 14.66 8.30 12.29
CA ALA A 58 14.84 9.71 11.94
C ALA A 58 16.33 9.97 11.66
N ASN A 59 16.63 11.06 10.95
CA ASN A 59 17.99 11.47 10.64
C ASN A 59 18.43 12.66 11.50
N PRO A 60 19.75 12.88 11.65
CA PRO A 60 20.28 14.10 12.23
C PRO A 60 19.82 15.34 11.45
N VAL A 61 19.62 16.44 12.15
CA VAL A 61 19.24 17.73 11.55
C VAL A 61 20.39 18.24 10.68
N PRO A 62 20.15 18.60 9.40
CA PRO A 62 21.17 19.20 8.55
C PRO A 62 21.69 20.54 9.12
N VAL A 63 22.94 20.86 8.82
CA VAL A 63 23.52 22.17 9.15
C VAL A 63 22.77 23.25 8.36
N ASN A 64 22.36 24.34 9.03
CA ASN A 64 21.57 25.45 8.46
C ASN A 64 20.17 25.07 7.96
N PHE A 65 19.50 24.11 8.62
CA PHE A 65 18.17 23.62 8.22
C PHE A 65 17.13 24.74 8.06
N GLU A 66 17.27 25.85 8.79
CA GLU A 66 16.35 26.99 8.78
C GLU A 66 16.25 27.63 7.38
N ALA A 67 17.32 27.56 6.58
CA ALA A 67 17.34 28.07 5.21
C ALA A 67 16.88 27.03 4.17
N PHE A 68 16.73 25.76 4.56
CA PHE A 68 16.45 24.63 3.65
C PHE A 68 15.18 23.87 4.01
N GLU A 69 14.23 24.52 4.71
CA GLU A 69 12.93 23.94 5.00
C GLU A 69 12.23 23.44 3.73
N THR A 70 11.76 22.21 3.76
CA THR A 70 11.14 21.53 2.62
C THR A 70 9.75 21.03 3.02
N PHE A 71 8.81 21.07 2.08
CA PHE A 71 7.44 20.62 2.31
C PHE A 71 7.36 19.18 2.85
N HIS A 72 6.47 18.97 3.82
CA HIS A 72 6.15 17.66 4.43
C HIS A 72 7.34 16.92 5.08
N VAL A 73 8.41 17.65 5.42
CA VAL A 73 9.57 17.11 6.14
C VAL A 73 9.71 17.85 7.46
N LEU A 74 9.89 17.10 8.54
CA LEU A 74 10.25 17.65 9.84
C LEU A 74 11.75 17.92 9.81
N MET A 75 12.16 19.15 10.14
CA MET A 75 13.58 19.52 10.28
C MET A 75 14.06 19.46 11.72
N PHE A 76 13.18 19.73 12.69
CA PHE A 76 13.50 19.76 14.13
C PHE A 76 12.42 19.01 14.93
N PRO A 77 12.76 18.25 16.01
CA PRO A 77 14.11 18.02 16.56
C PRO A 77 14.98 17.07 15.74
N THR A 78 14.42 16.43 14.71
CA THR A 78 15.11 15.47 13.84
C THR A 78 14.63 15.61 12.41
N TYR A 79 15.49 15.28 11.44
CA TYR A 79 15.16 15.27 10.02
C TYR A 79 14.41 14.01 9.62
N ALA A 80 13.11 14.10 9.38
CA ALA A 80 12.27 12.93 9.11
C ALA A 80 11.04 13.26 8.25
N SER A 81 10.44 12.24 7.64
CA SER A 81 9.11 12.40 7.05
C SER A 81 8.11 12.89 8.11
N LYS A 82 7.25 13.84 7.74
CA LYS A 82 6.13 14.28 8.59
C LYS A 82 5.06 13.18 8.74
N TYR A 83 4.99 12.25 7.79
CA TYR A 83 3.91 11.27 7.73
C TYR A 83 4.18 10.03 8.58
N PRO A 84 3.11 9.32 9.00
CA PRO A 84 3.24 8.04 9.69
C PRO A 84 4.06 7.02 8.86
N PRO A 85 4.78 6.09 9.51
CA PRO A 85 5.76 5.24 8.84
C PRO A 85 5.15 4.17 7.94
N GLY A 86 3.83 3.92 7.99
CA GLY A 86 3.19 2.82 7.28
C GLY A 86 3.50 2.78 5.78
N GLN A 87 3.28 3.89 5.07
CA GLN A 87 3.62 4.00 3.64
C GLN A 87 5.12 3.80 3.41
N SER A 88 5.96 4.46 4.19
CA SER A 88 7.42 4.36 4.08
C SER A 88 7.96 2.96 4.35
N ILE A 89 7.32 2.15 5.20
CA ILE A 89 7.69 0.75 5.44
C ILE A 89 7.49 -0.07 4.16
N PHE A 90 6.32 0.04 3.51
CA PHE A 90 6.08 -0.68 2.27
C PHE A 90 7.03 -0.24 1.16
N LEU A 91 7.26 1.07 1.02
CA LEU A 91 8.23 1.60 0.06
C LEU A 91 9.66 1.11 0.35
N ALA A 92 10.08 1.07 1.62
CA ALA A 92 11.39 0.55 2.00
C ALA A 92 11.51 -0.95 1.68
N LEU A 93 10.48 -1.75 1.96
CA LEU A 93 10.46 -3.17 1.62
C LEU A 93 10.51 -3.39 0.09
N GLY A 94 9.75 -2.60 -0.67
CA GLY A 94 9.79 -2.62 -2.12
C GLY A 94 11.18 -2.30 -2.66
N ALA A 95 11.78 -1.22 -2.18
CA ALA A 95 13.13 -0.78 -2.55
C ALA A 95 14.22 -1.77 -2.14
N TRP A 96 14.04 -2.48 -1.02
CA TRP A 96 14.96 -3.53 -0.59
C TRP A 96 14.92 -4.75 -1.52
N ILE A 97 13.75 -5.08 -2.06
CA ILE A 97 13.56 -6.23 -2.96
C ILE A 97 13.92 -5.87 -4.41
N TRP A 98 13.46 -4.72 -4.90
CA TRP A 98 13.64 -4.29 -6.29
C TRP A 98 13.56 -2.77 -6.48
N ASP A 99 12.39 -2.17 -6.23
CA ASP A 99 12.11 -0.75 -6.43
C ASP A 99 11.00 -0.30 -5.46
N PRO A 100 11.00 0.93 -4.93
CA PRO A 100 9.94 1.41 -4.04
C PRO A 100 8.51 1.16 -4.56
N VAL A 101 8.29 1.19 -5.89
CA VAL A 101 6.97 0.99 -6.50
C VAL A 101 6.39 -0.41 -6.20
N LEU A 102 7.24 -1.42 -5.99
CA LEU A 102 6.79 -2.74 -5.59
C LEU A 102 6.05 -2.71 -4.25
N GLY A 103 6.49 -1.83 -3.34
CA GLY A 103 5.82 -1.58 -2.07
C GLY A 103 4.41 -1.04 -2.25
N VAL A 104 4.21 -0.15 -3.23
CA VAL A 104 2.89 0.38 -3.60
C VAL A 104 1.98 -0.75 -4.05
N TRP A 105 2.43 -1.57 -5.01
CA TRP A 105 1.63 -2.67 -5.55
C TRP A 105 1.22 -3.69 -4.48
N ILE A 106 2.17 -4.07 -3.61
CA ILE A 106 1.89 -4.99 -2.51
C ILE A 106 0.89 -4.36 -1.53
N SER A 107 1.09 -3.11 -1.12
CA SER A 107 0.19 -2.44 -0.17
C SER A 107 -1.23 -2.28 -0.72
N SER A 108 -1.37 -1.97 -2.01
CA SER A 108 -2.65 -1.90 -2.72
C SER A 108 -3.32 -3.27 -2.81
N ALA A 109 -2.55 -4.32 -3.10
CA ALA A 109 -3.03 -5.69 -3.12
C ALA A 109 -3.52 -6.16 -1.74
N ILE A 110 -2.81 -5.79 -0.66
CA ILE A 110 -3.24 -6.03 0.72
C ILE A 110 -4.53 -5.27 1.03
N ALA A 111 -4.67 -4.02 0.60
CA ALA A 111 -5.87 -3.22 0.84
C ALA A 111 -7.11 -3.89 0.23
N VAL A 112 -7.03 -4.34 -1.03
CA VAL A 112 -8.14 -5.05 -1.68
C VAL A 112 -8.41 -6.39 -1.00
N ALA A 113 -7.37 -7.16 -0.67
CA ALA A 113 -7.53 -8.41 0.05
C ALA A 113 -8.23 -8.22 1.40
N ALA A 114 -7.85 -7.19 2.16
CA ALA A 114 -8.45 -6.85 3.44
C ALA A 114 -9.92 -6.43 3.28
N CYS A 115 -10.26 -5.65 2.26
CA CYS A 115 -11.65 -5.29 1.96
C CYS A 115 -12.51 -6.51 1.60
N ILE A 116 -12.02 -7.40 0.73
CA ILE A 116 -12.72 -8.64 0.37
C ILE A 116 -12.93 -9.52 1.61
N TRP A 117 -11.89 -9.62 2.45
CA TRP A 117 -11.97 -10.38 3.70
C TRP A 117 -12.99 -9.78 4.68
N ALA A 118 -13.01 -8.45 4.83
CA ALA A 118 -13.96 -7.74 5.69
C ALA A 118 -15.42 -7.94 5.25
N LEU A 119 -15.67 -7.96 3.94
CA LEU A 119 -16.99 -8.13 3.35
C LEU A 119 -17.41 -9.60 3.18
N LYS A 120 -16.51 -10.55 3.46
CA LYS A 120 -16.78 -11.99 3.36
C LYS A 120 -18.02 -12.47 4.12
N PRO A 121 -18.39 -11.94 5.29
CA PRO A 121 -19.60 -12.35 6.00
C PRO A 121 -20.91 -11.88 5.33
N ASP A 122 -20.87 -10.78 4.58
CA ASP A 122 -22.06 -10.11 4.05
C ASP A 122 -22.43 -10.55 2.62
N PHE A 123 -21.51 -11.23 1.93
CA PHE A 123 -21.66 -11.62 0.52
C PHE A 123 -21.42 -13.11 0.30
N ASP A 124 -22.10 -13.66 -0.71
CA ASP A 124 -21.79 -14.97 -1.26
C ASP A 124 -20.55 -14.91 -2.19
N VAL A 125 -20.16 -16.07 -2.74
CA VAL A 125 -18.94 -16.17 -3.57
C VAL A 125 -19.04 -15.30 -4.84
N GLU A 126 -20.22 -15.21 -5.44
CA GLU A 126 -20.43 -14.40 -6.65
C GLU A 126 -20.37 -12.91 -6.32
N GLY A 127 -20.99 -12.47 -5.23
CA GLY A 127 -20.88 -11.11 -4.72
C GLY A 127 -19.42 -10.72 -4.40
N LEU A 128 -18.66 -11.61 -3.76
CA LEU A 128 -17.25 -11.38 -3.48
C LEU A 128 -16.40 -11.27 -4.76
N ALA A 129 -16.72 -12.03 -5.81
CA ALA A 129 -16.04 -11.90 -7.09
C ALA A 129 -16.30 -10.53 -7.75
N VAL A 130 -17.53 -10.00 -7.62
CA VAL A 130 -17.86 -8.65 -8.09
C VAL A 130 -17.10 -7.59 -7.29
N VAL A 131 -17.10 -7.69 -5.96
CA VAL A 131 -16.33 -6.78 -5.08
C VAL A 131 -14.86 -6.79 -5.45
N ALA A 132 -14.26 -7.98 -5.63
CA ALA A 132 -12.87 -8.13 -6.02
C ALA A 132 -12.57 -7.49 -7.37
N CYS A 133 -13.43 -7.72 -8.38
CA CYS A 133 -13.29 -7.13 -9.71
C CYS A 133 -13.33 -5.60 -9.67
N VAL A 134 -14.33 -5.04 -8.99
CA VAL A 134 -14.50 -3.58 -8.87
C VAL A 134 -13.33 -2.97 -8.11
N ALA A 135 -12.99 -3.49 -6.93
CA ALA A 135 -11.91 -2.94 -6.10
C ALA A 135 -10.55 -3.01 -6.79
N THR A 136 -10.21 -4.15 -7.41
CA THR A 136 -8.96 -4.33 -8.16
C THR A 136 -8.88 -3.33 -9.33
N THR A 137 -9.97 -3.12 -10.06
CA THR A 137 -10.01 -2.19 -11.20
C THR A 137 -9.86 -0.74 -10.74
N LEU A 138 -10.64 -0.33 -9.74
CA LEU A 138 -10.62 1.04 -9.22
C LEU A 138 -9.25 1.40 -8.64
N ILE A 139 -8.63 0.50 -7.88
CA ILE A 139 -7.32 0.76 -7.28
C ILE A 139 -6.22 0.62 -8.35
N GLY A 140 -6.23 -0.45 -9.14
CA GLY A 140 -5.16 -0.83 -10.05
C GLY A 140 -4.86 0.20 -11.14
N PHE A 141 -5.88 0.91 -11.62
CA PHE A 141 -5.73 1.94 -12.66
C PHE A 141 -5.79 3.38 -12.11
N SER A 142 -5.83 3.55 -10.79
CA SER A 142 -5.77 4.86 -10.16
C SER A 142 -4.35 5.25 -9.76
N TYR A 143 -4.18 6.48 -9.26
CA TYR A 143 -2.91 6.92 -8.69
C TYR A 143 -2.47 6.05 -7.49
N TRP A 144 -3.38 5.37 -6.77
CA TRP A 144 -3.02 4.52 -5.62
C TRP A 144 -2.11 3.34 -5.98
N ASN A 145 -2.11 2.91 -7.25
CA ASN A 145 -1.25 1.83 -7.73
C ASN A 145 -0.17 2.31 -8.71
N ASN A 146 -0.19 3.59 -9.08
CA ASN A 146 0.63 4.17 -10.14
C ASN A 146 1.41 5.44 -9.71
N SER A 147 1.44 5.76 -8.42
CA SER A 147 2.34 6.75 -7.82
C SER A 147 2.74 6.34 -6.41
N TYR A 148 3.67 7.06 -5.78
CA TYR A 148 4.05 6.80 -4.37
C TYR A 148 3.07 7.42 -3.37
N TRP A 149 2.08 8.15 -3.89
CA TRP A 149 1.02 8.78 -3.12
C TRP A 149 -0.18 7.83 -3.08
N GLY A 150 -0.64 7.47 -1.88
CA GLY A 150 -1.75 6.54 -1.79
C GLY A 150 -2.27 6.36 -0.38
N GLY A 151 -3.48 5.81 -0.30
CA GLY A 151 -4.14 5.49 0.97
C GLY A 151 -4.23 3.99 1.24
N SER A 152 -3.57 3.14 0.43
CA SER A 152 -3.71 1.68 0.51
C SER A 152 -3.41 1.11 1.89
N VAL A 153 -2.37 1.64 2.56
CA VAL A 153 -2.01 1.24 3.92
C VAL A 153 -3.12 1.64 4.92
N ALA A 154 -3.66 2.85 4.80
CA ALA A 154 -4.75 3.32 5.67
C ALA A 154 -6.06 2.55 5.41
N ALA A 155 -6.38 2.28 4.15
CA ALA A 155 -7.53 1.47 3.75
C ALA A 155 -7.42 0.03 4.28
N SER A 156 -6.22 -0.56 4.24
CA SER A 156 -5.95 -1.86 4.86
C SER A 156 -6.26 -1.82 6.36
N GLY A 157 -5.76 -0.80 7.07
CA GLY A 157 -6.03 -0.61 8.50
C GLY A 157 -7.52 -0.42 8.80
N GLY A 158 -8.23 0.38 7.99
CA GLY A 158 -9.67 0.59 8.12
C GLY A 158 -10.48 -0.68 7.88
N ALA A 159 -10.16 -1.43 6.82
CA ALA A 159 -10.81 -2.70 6.53
C ALA A 159 -10.61 -3.71 7.67
N LEU A 160 -9.38 -3.82 8.19
CA LEU A 160 -9.08 -4.70 9.33
C LEU A 160 -9.78 -4.27 10.63
N PHE A 161 -9.96 -2.96 10.84
CA PHE A 161 -10.69 -2.44 11.99
C PHE A 161 -12.20 -2.67 11.89
N LEU A 162 -12.77 -2.56 10.69
CA LEU A 162 -14.19 -2.72 10.44
C LEU A 162 -14.65 -4.18 10.42
N VAL A 163 -13.72 -5.14 10.32
CA VAL A 163 -14.10 -6.56 10.33
C VAL A 163 -14.91 -6.84 11.59
N PRO A 164 -16.19 -7.22 11.46
CA PRO A 164 -17.00 -7.55 12.61
C PRO A 164 -16.31 -8.68 13.36
N CYS A 165 -16.45 -8.71 14.69
CA CYS A 165 -16.23 -9.90 15.48
C CYS A 165 -17.26 -10.99 15.08
N ALA A 166 -17.24 -11.44 13.83
CA ALA A 166 -18.09 -12.49 13.30
C ALA A 166 -17.38 -13.82 13.55
N GLY A 167 -17.47 -14.32 14.78
CA GLY A 167 -16.87 -15.60 15.16
C GLY A 167 -16.65 -15.83 16.66
N HIS A 168 -17.64 -15.51 17.50
CA HIS A 168 -17.93 -16.29 18.70
C HIS A 168 -19.36 -16.81 18.60
#